data_AF-A0A3C0JT41-F1
#
_entry.id   AF-A0A3C0JT41-F1
#
_cell.length_a   1.000
_cell.length_b   1.000
_cell.length_c   1.000
_cell.angle_alpha   90.00
_cell.angle_beta   90.00
_cell.angle_gamma   90.00
#
_symmetry.space_group_name_H-M   'P 1'
#
loop_
_entity.id
_entity.type
_entity.pdbx_description
1 polymer ?
#
loop_
_entity_poly.entity_id
_entity_poly.type
_entity_poly.pdbx_seq_one_letter_code
_entity_poly.pdbx_strand_id
1 'polypeptide(L)' 'KGSLPPHAILAFGAEREGVSRELISKSDHCVSIPMSPSVSSLNLATAVSAVLYAWRLGL' A
#
# COMPACT_ATOMS: atom_id res chain seq x y z
N LYS A 1 -4.62 2.90 -16.28
CA LYS A 1 -5.55 3.36 -15.22
C LYS A 1 -6.48 2.20 -14.90
N GLY A 2 -6.07 1.34 -13.97
CA GLY A 2 -6.74 0.08 -13.71
C GLY A 2 -7.49 0.16 -12.40
N SER A 3 -8.78 -0.18 -12.41
CA SER A 3 -9.51 -0.50 -11.19
C SER A 3 -8.88 -1.73 -10.54
N LEU A 4 -8.82 -1.78 -9.21
CA LEU A 4 -8.48 -3.02 -8.50
C LEU A 4 -9.42 -4.16 -8.95
N PRO A 5 -8.90 -5.38 -9.18
CA PRO A 5 -9.73 -6.55 -9.41
C PRO A 5 -10.78 -6.73 -8.31
N PRO A 6 -11.97 -7.29 -8.60
CA PRO A 6 -13.05 -7.47 -7.62
C PRO A 6 -12.65 -8.23 -6.34
N HIS A 7 -11.60 -9.06 -6.41
CA HIS A 7 -11.10 -9.88 -5.30
C HIS A 7 -9.63 -9.60 -4.99
N ALA A 8 -9.17 -8.37 -5.27
CA ALA A 8 -7.82 -7.97 -4.95
C ALA A 8 -7.56 -8.04 -3.43
N ILE A 9 -6.42 -8.59 -3.05
CA ILE A 9 -5.92 -8.54 -1.67
C ILE A 9 -4.94 -7.37 -1.58
N LEU A 10 -5.23 -6.41 -0.72
CA LEU A 10 -4.30 -5.34 -0.38
C LEU A 10 -3.54 -5.75 0.89
N ALA A 11 -2.25 -6.03 0.73
CA ALA A 11 -1.38 -6.37 1.84
C ALA A 11 -0.67 -5.13 2.38
N PHE A 12 -0.75 -4.93 3.70
CA PHE A 12 -0.02 -3.88 4.41
C PHE A 12 0.91 -4.51 5.44
N GLY A 13 2.07 -3.89 5.60
CA GLY A 13 3.10 -4.36 6.51
C GLY A 13 2.78 -4.07 7.98
N ALA A 14 3.40 -4.82 8.88
CA ALA A 14 3.40 -4.48 10.29
C ALA A 14 4.21 -3.19 10.54
N GLU A 15 3.95 -2.51 11.65
CA GLU A 15 4.76 -1.36 12.05
C GLU A 15 6.23 -1.77 12.17
N ARG A 16 7.12 -0.92 11.65
CA ARG A 16 8.59 -1.09 11.61
C ARG A 16 9.09 -2.21 10.68
N GLU A 17 8.50 -3.39 10.75
CA GLU A 17 8.94 -4.57 9.97
C GLU A 17 8.50 -4.50 8.50
N GLY A 18 7.39 -3.82 8.22
CA GLY A 18 6.86 -3.68 6.86
C GLY A 18 6.27 -4.97 6.31
N VAL A 19 6.19 -5.06 4.97
CA VAL A 19 5.66 -6.23 4.27
C VAL A 19 6.77 -7.26 4.14
N SER A 20 6.48 -8.53 4.46
CA SER A 20 7.48 -9.59 4.36
C SER A 20 7.98 -9.77 2.91
N ARG A 21 9.25 -10.13 2.76
CA ARG A 21 9.85 -10.37 1.43
C ARG A 21 9.13 -11.46 0.64
N GLU A 22 8.63 -12.48 1.33
CA GLU A 22 7.85 -13.56 0.72
C GLU A 22 6.51 -13.05 0.17
N LEU A 23 5.84 -12.14 0.88
CA LEU A 23 4.58 -11.58 0.41
C LEU A 23 4.81 -10.61 -0.76
N ILE A 24 5.89 -9.83 -0.71
CA ILE A 24 6.33 -8.98 -1.83
C ILE A 24 6.60 -9.84 -3.08
N SER A 25 7.34 -10.94 -2.95
CA SER A 25 7.68 -11.79 -4.11
C SER A 25 6.49 -12.53 -4.72
N LYS A 26 5.41 -12.71 -3.97
CA LYS A 26 4.15 -13.31 -4.43
C LYS A 26 3.14 -12.29 -4.97
N SER A 27 3.41 -10.99 -4.83
CA SER A 27 2.49 -9.94 -5.24
C SER A 27 2.58 -9.67 -6.75
N ASP A 28 1.43 -9.50 -7.42
CA ASP A 28 1.39 -9.05 -8.81
C ASP A 28 1.88 -7.60 -8.96
N HIS A 29 1.57 -6.78 -7.94
CA HIS A 29 1.91 -5.36 -7.91
C HIS A 29 2.38 -4.93 -6.52
N CYS A 30 3.50 -4.20 -6.50
CA CYS A 30 3.96 -3.46 -5.33
C CYS A 30 3.82 -1.95 -5.61
N VAL A 31 3.20 -1.24 -4.68
CA VAL A 31 2.98 0.22 -4.77
C VAL A 31 3.52 0.91 -3.51
N SER A 32 3.87 2.18 -3.64
CA SER A 32 4.35 3.01 -2.54
C SER A 32 3.63 4.35 -2.52
N ILE A 33 3.31 4.85 -1.33
CA ILE A 33 2.86 6.23 -1.14
C ILE A 33 4.11 7.12 -1.24
N PRO A 34 4.13 8.18 -2.08
CA PRO A 34 5.23 9.13 -2.10
C PRO A 34 5.41 9.79 -0.73
N MET A 35 6.63 9.73 -0.18
CA MET A 35 6.97 10.24 1.15
C MET A 35 7.96 11.39 1.05
N SER A 36 7.82 12.39 1.94
CA SER A 36 8.84 13.42 2.14
C SER A 36 10.14 12.77 2.65
N PRO A 37 11.34 13.22 2.23
CA PRO A 37 12.60 12.58 2.59
C PRO A 37 12.90 12.44 4.09
N SER A 38 12.30 13.30 4.93
CA SER A 38 12.46 13.29 6.39
C SER A 38 11.47 12.36 7.13
N VAL A 39 10.53 11.73 6.42
CA VAL A 39 9.48 10.89 7.02
C VAL A 39 9.70 9.45 6.59
N SER A 40 9.99 8.59 7.55
CA SER A 40 10.30 7.17 7.30
C SER A 40 9.06 6.36 6.92
N SER A 41 7.90 6.64 7.53
CA SER A 41 6.63 5.97 7.22
C SER A 41 5.43 6.80 7.68
N LEU A 42 4.25 6.46 7.17
CA LEU A 42 2.99 6.90 7.75
C LEU A 42 2.55 5.95 8.86
N ASN A 43 1.64 6.40 9.72
CA ASN A 43 0.84 5.51 10.53
C ASN A 43 0.09 4.52 9.62
N LEU A 44 -0.03 3.26 10.05
CA LEU A 44 -0.63 2.19 9.25
C LEU A 44 -2.07 2.51 8.80
N ALA A 45 -2.92 3.02 9.71
CA ALA A 45 -4.30 3.36 9.37
C ALA A 45 -4.37 4.52 8.35
N THR A 46 -3.45 5.49 8.46
CA THR A 46 -3.32 6.58 7.47
C THR A 46 -2.90 6.04 6.10
N ALA A 47 -1.94 5.11 6.05
CA ALA A 47 -1.50 4.49 4.80
C ALA A 47 -2.63 3.68 4.12
N VAL A 48 -3.35 2.87 4.90
CA VAL A 48 -4.54 2.14 4.42
C VAL A 48 -5.58 3.10 3.86
N SER A 49 -5.88 4.17 4.60
CA SER A 49 -6.85 5.19 4.17
C SER A 49 -6.43 5.83 2.84
N ALA A 50 -5.17 6.26 2.72
CA ALA A 50 -4.66 6.89 1.51
C ALA A 50 -4.81 5.98 0.28
N VAL A 51 -4.47 4.69 0.41
CA VAL A 51 -4.60 3.71 -0.68
C VAL A 51 -6.06 3.49 -1.07
N LEU A 52 -6.96 3.29 -0.10
CA LEU A 52 -8.39 3.06 -0.38
C LEU A 52 -9.05 4.28 -1.03
N TYR A 53 -8.72 5.50 -0.58
CA TYR A 53 -9.25 6.71 -1.19
C TYR A 53 -8.67 6.97 -2.57
N ALA A 54 -7.37 6.77 -2.78
CA ALA A 54 -6.76 6.90 -4.11
C ALA A 54 -7.44 5.97 -5.13
N TRP A 55 -7.69 4.72 -4.73
CA TRP A 55 -8.44 3.77 -5.55
C TRP A 55 -9.88 4.24 -5.81
N ARG A 56 -10.62 4.62 -4.75
CA ARG A 56 -12.02 5.06 -4.87
C ARG A 56 -12.18 6.30 -5.74
N LEU A 57 -11.20 7.21 -5.72
CA LEU A 57 -11.20 8.46 -6.49
C LEU A 57 -10.58 8.31 -7.89
N GLY A 58 -9.96 7.16 -8.19
CA GLY A 58 -9.35 6.88 -9.50
C GLY A 58 -8.13 7.76 -9.80
N LEU A 59 -7.36 8.10 -8.77
CA LEU A 59 -6.13 8.92 -8.87
C LEU A 59 -5.00 8.18 -9.60
#